data_AF-A0A445DKZ0-F1
#
_entry.id   AF-A0A445DKZ0-F1
#
_cell.length_a   1.000
_cell.length_b   1.000
_cell.length_c   1.000
_cell.angle_alpha   90.00
_cell.angle_beta   90.00
_cell.angle_gamma   90.00
#
_symmetry.space_group_name_H-M   'P 1'
#
loop_
_entity.id
_entity.type
_entity.pdbx_description
1 polymer ?
#
loop_
_entity_poly.entity_id
_entity_poly.type
_entity_poly.pdbx_seq_one_letter_code
_entity_poly.pdbx_strand_id
1 'polypeptide(L)'
;MCDLVLRLNHFNFSFTCNNNNLILNNSLFLRIESHSSTRNTHICKGRKLNDSGSGTGADVIIVGAGVAGSALAYTLAKDGRCVHVIEKDLRVPNRINGELLQPGGYIKLKELGLEDCLEQIDAQEVLGYILYKDRENIKLPYPLETYHADVAGRSFHNGRFIQRLREKTKALPCVQMNEGTVTSLLWKDNKTVIGVQYKSKDGKEQKAYAPLTIVCDGCFSKLRRSLCHPKVEVPSCFVGLILENCQLPFENHGHVILANPSPILFYRISSTEVRCLVDIPGQKVPPIGNGKMANFLKTMVAPQPLASTINTLAGALYIVFSASSDQASNELREACFDYLSLGTIFSSGPMALLSGLNPQPLSLVLHFFAVAIYGVGRLLFPFPSFRCTWIGARLILCAFGIIFPIIRDEGVRQMFFPATVPEFYRSPSARIRIEIVSNY
;
A
#
# COMPACT_ATOMS: atom_id res chain seq x y z
N MET A 1 -49.97 2.48 2.53
CA MET A 1 -49.04 2.65 3.66
C MET A 1 -48.10 1.47 3.66
N CYS A 2 -46.86 1.67 3.20
CA CYS A 2 -45.78 0.71 3.35
C CYS A 2 -44.64 1.45 4.03
N ASP A 3 -44.31 1.05 5.26
CA ASP A 3 -43.17 1.61 5.98
C ASP A 3 -41.90 0.98 5.43
N LEU A 4 -41.06 1.79 4.77
CA LEU A 4 -39.73 1.37 4.35
C LEU A 4 -38.75 1.74 5.45
N VAL A 5 -38.36 0.77 6.27
CA VAL A 5 -37.32 0.95 7.30
C VAL A 5 -35.96 0.62 6.68
N LEU A 6 -35.18 1.66 6.35
CA LEU A 6 -33.76 1.51 5.98
C LEU A 6 -32.88 1.70 7.22
N ARG A 7 -32.19 0.64 7.66
CA ARG A 7 -31.15 0.73 8.70
C ARG A 7 -29.80 1.05 8.06
N LEU A 8 -29.25 2.22 8.37
CA LEU A 8 -27.85 2.57 8.09
C LEU A 8 -27.21 3.07 9.40
N ASN A 9 -26.19 2.34 9.85
CA ASN A 9 -25.23 2.69 10.91
C ASN A 9 -25.73 3.70 11.98
N HIS A 10 -26.51 3.18 12.93
CA HIS A 10 -26.84 3.77 14.25
C HIS A 10 -27.77 4.99 14.33
N PHE A 11 -28.50 5.38 13.27
CA PHE A 11 -29.63 6.33 13.42
C PHE A 11 -30.94 5.78 12.85
N ASN A 12 -32.03 5.90 13.61
CA ASN A 12 -33.39 5.55 13.18
C ASN A 12 -34.05 6.79 12.56
N PHE A 13 -34.40 6.72 11.27
CA PHE A 13 -35.27 7.71 10.62
C PHE A 13 -36.59 7.05 10.25
N SER A 14 -37.70 7.67 10.65
CA SER A 14 -39.06 7.26 10.26
C SER A 14 -39.57 8.19 9.16
N PHE A 15 -40.11 7.61 8.10
CA PHE A 15 -40.63 8.32 6.94
C PHE A 15 -42.10 7.95 6.76
N THR A 16 -42.96 8.95 6.60
CA THR A 16 -44.37 8.71 6.24
C THR A 16 -44.60 9.18 4.81
N CYS A 17 -45.13 8.32 3.95
CA CYS A 17 -45.41 8.63 2.55
C CYS A 17 -46.86 9.10 2.40
N ASN A 18 -47.06 10.32 1.87
CA ASN A 18 -48.39 10.79 1.49
C ASN A 18 -48.30 11.65 0.21
N ASN A 19 -49.10 11.33 -0.81
CA ASN A 19 -49.21 12.05 -2.09
C ASN A 19 -47.89 12.62 -2.65
N ASN A 20 -46.98 11.73 -3.04
CA ASN A 20 -45.68 12.01 -3.69
C ASN A 20 -44.65 12.82 -2.89
N ASN A 21 -44.89 13.08 -1.59
CA ASN A 21 -43.91 13.71 -0.71
C ASN A 21 -43.42 12.73 0.37
N LEU A 22 -42.10 12.67 0.54
CA LEU A 22 -41.41 12.02 1.65
C LEU A 22 -41.21 13.06 2.76
N ILE A 23 -41.95 12.95 3.86
CA ILE A 23 -41.86 13.90 4.97
C ILE A 23 -40.80 13.38 5.96
N LEU A 24 -39.75 14.17 6.13
CA LEU A 24 -38.74 14.00 7.17
C LEU A 24 -39.19 14.82 8.38
N ASN A 25 -39.33 14.21 9.56
CA ASN A 25 -39.83 14.89 10.78
C ASN A 25 -38.81 15.89 11.39
N ASN A 26 -38.09 16.63 10.55
CA ASN A 26 -37.38 17.86 10.87
C ASN A 26 -37.20 18.66 9.57
N SER A 27 -38.22 19.47 9.26
CA SER A 27 -38.12 20.74 8.51
C SER A 27 -37.31 20.76 7.20
N LEU A 28 -37.50 19.81 6.28
CA LEU A 28 -37.02 19.99 4.89
C LEU A 28 -37.93 19.28 3.88
N PHE A 29 -38.43 20.01 2.87
CA PHE A 29 -39.25 19.47 1.78
C PHE A 29 -38.36 19.06 0.59
N LEU A 30 -38.53 17.83 0.10
CA LEU A 30 -37.91 17.33 -1.14
C LEU A 30 -39.02 16.84 -2.09
N ARG A 31 -39.10 17.42 -3.29
CA ARG A 31 -39.98 16.97 -4.38
C ARG A 31 -39.15 16.16 -5.37
N ILE A 32 -39.60 14.94 -5.70
CA ILE A 32 -38.93 14.03 -6.65
C ILE A 32 -39.80 13.96 -7.90
N GLU A 33 -39.23 14.25 -9.07
CA GLU A 33 -39.81 13.88 -10.36
C GLU A 33 -38.89 12.88 -11.06
N SER A 34 -39.46 11.74 -11.45
CA SER A 34 -38.75 10.60 -12.04
C SER A 34 -38.63 10.75 -13.54
N HIS A 35 -37.43 10.68 -14.11
CA HIS A 35 -37.24 10.35 -15.53
C HIS A 35 -36.17 9.27 -15.70
N SER A 36 -36.56 8.21 -16.42
CA SER A 36 -35.75 7.04 -16.77
C SER A 36 -34.66 7.43 -17.78
N SER A 37 -33.40 7.09 -17.51
CA SER A 37 -32.34 7.14 -18.54
C SER A 37 -31.56 5.82 -18.62
N THR A 38 -31.49 5.33 -19.85
CA THR A 38 -30.70 4.19 -20.31
C THR A 38 -29.20 4.46 -20.21
N ARG A 39 -28.43 3.46 -19.78
CA ARG A 39 -26.96 3.47 -19.67
C ARG A 39 -26.30 3.83 -21.01
N ASN A 40 -25.69 5.02 -21.08
CA ASN A 40 -24.71 5.37 -22.10
C ASN A 40 -23.36 5.70 -21.41
N THR A 41 -22.32 4.97 -21.79
CA THR A 41 -20.93 5.21 -21.41
C THR A 41 -20.44 6.52 -22.02
N HIS A 42 -20.44 7.60 -21.25
CA HIS A 42 -19.78 8.84 -21.65
C HIS A 42 -18.26 8.67 -21.60
N ILE A 43 -17.65 8.29 -22.74
CA ILE A 43 -16.24 8.55 -22.99
C ILE A 43 -16.13 10.05 -23.27
N CYS A 44 -15.55 10.80 -22.34
CA CYS A 44 -15.24 12.22 -22.56
C CYS A 44 -14.41 12.37 -23.85
N LYS A 45 -14.87 13.17 -24.80
CA LYS A 45 -14.12 13.57 -25.99
C LYS A 45 -12.93 14.45 -25.55
N GLY A 46 -11.84 13.82 -25.11
CA GLY A 46 -10.62 14.50 -24.68
C GLY A 46 -9.95 15.26 -25.84
N ARG A 47 -9.45 16.47 -25.57
CA ARG A 47 -8.49 17.15 -26.46
C ARG A 47 -7.32 16.20 -26.72
N LYS A 48 -6.97 15.98 -27.99
CA LYS A 48 -5.69 15.33 -28.33
C LYS A 48 -4.56 16.31 -28.01
N LEU A 49 -3.47 15.79 -27.44
CA LEU A 49 -2.22 16.53 -27.38
C LEU A 49 -1.71 16.75 -28.82
N ASN A 50 -1.58 18.01 -29.24
CA ASN A 50 -1.02 18.35 -30.55
C ASN A 50 0.51 18.21 -30.52
N ASP A 51 1.08 17.61 -31.58
CA ASP A 51 2.51 17.34 -31.76
C ASP A 51 3.32 18.56 -32.24
N SER A 52 2.71 19.75 -32.30
CA SER A 52 3.28 20.94 -32.92
C SER A 52 4.02 21.85 -31.92
N GLY A 53 5.32 21.62 -31.74
CA GLY A 53 6.41 22.61 -31.72
C GLY A 53 6.43 23.86 -30.82
N SER A 54 5.35 24.35 -30.20
CA SER A 54 5.40 25.58 -29.39
C SER A 54 4.30 25.63 -28.32
N GLY A 55 4.69 25.57 -27.04
CA GLY A 55 3.78 25.80 -25.89
C GLY A 55 2.82 24.63 -25.62
N THR A 56 3.22 23.79 -24.67
CA THR A 56 2.68 22.45 -24.35
C THR A 56 1.18 22.36 -24.10
N GLY A 57 0.48 21.53 -24.87
CA GLY A 57 -0.93 21.18 -24.67
C GLY A 57 -1.23 20.22 -23.50
N ALA A 58 -0.29 20.03 -22.57
CA ALA A 58 -0.45 19.16 -21.41
C ALA A 58 -0.91 19.97 -20.18
N ASP A 59 -1.93 19.47 -19.48
CA ASP A 59 -2.38 20.01 -18.19
C ASP A 59 -1.48 19.52 -17.05
N VAL A 60 -0.94 18.30 -17.17
CA VAL A 60 -0.15 17.65 -16.12
C VAL A 60 1.06 16.93 -16.72
N ILE A 61 2.23 17.12 -16.13
CA ILE A 61 3.41 16.27 -16.37
C ILE A 61 3.55 15.27 -15.23
N ILE A 62 3.73 14.00 -15.55
CA ILE A 62 4.04 12.94 -14.58
C ILE A 62 5.43 12.39 -14.86
N VAL A 63 6.31 12.46 -13.87
CA VAL A 63 7.68 11.94 -13.95
C VAL A 63 7.71 10.51 -13.40
N GLY A 64 7.89 9.52 -14.27
CA GLY A 64 7.90 8.10 -13.95
C GLY A 64 6.57 7.41 -14.21
N ALA A 65 6.58 6.34 -14.99
CA ALA A 65 5.45 5.45 -15.28
C ALA A 65 5.58 4.13 -14.50
N GLY A 66 5.76 4.23 -13.19
CA GLY A 66 5.62 3.11 -12.25
C GLY A 66 4.14 2.83 -11.92
N VAL A 67 3.89 2.17 -10.78
CA VAL A 67 2.52 1.92 -10.29
C VAL A 67 1.76 3.23 -10.08
N ALA A 68 2.31 4.15 -9.27
CA ALA A 68 1.67 5.42 -8.96
C ALA A 68 1.48 6.30 -10.20
N GLY A 69 2.54 6.50 -10.99
CA GLY A 69 2.49 7.38 -12.15
C GLY A 69 1.55 6.89 -13.26
N SER A 70 1.53 5.58 -13.54
CA SER A 70 0.65 5.02 -14.57
C SER A 70 -0.83 5.05 -14.15
N ALA A 71 -1.12 4.69 -12.89
CA ALA A 71 -2.48 4.75 -12.35
C ALA A 71 -2.99 6.20 -12.29
N LEU A 72 -2.17 7.14 -11.81
CA LEU A 72 -2.54 8.55 -11.74
C LEU A 72 -2.75 9.16 -13.13
N ALA A 73 -1.88 8.85 -14.09
CA ALA A 73 -2.04 9.29 -15.47
C ALA A 73 -3.36 8.78 -16.07
N TYR A 74 -3.72 7.52 -15.82
CA TYR A 74 -4.97 6.93 -16.30
C TYR A 74 -6.19 7.66 -15.72
N THR A 75 -6.21 7.88 -14.40
CA THR A 75 -7.34 8.54 -13.72
C THR A 75 -7.50 9.99 -14.17
N LEU A 76 -6.41 10.77 -14.20
CA LEU A 76 -6.45 12.16 -14.67
C LEU A 76 -6.91 12.27 -16.13
N ALA A 77 -6.48 11.33 -16.98
CA ALA A 77 -6.91 11.27 -18.36
C ALA A 77 -8.39 10.92 -18.51
N LYS A 78 -8.92 10.00 -17.69
CA LYS A 78 -10.36 9.69 -17.62
C LYS A 78 -11.19 10.90 -17.17
N ASP A 79 -10.64 11.72 -16.28
CA ASP A 79 -11.22 12.99 -15.85
C ASP A 79 -11.09 14.12 -16.89
N GLY A 80 -10.54 13.83 -18.08
CA GLY A 80 -10.47 14.75 -19.21
C GLY A 80 -9.21 15.62 -19.27
N ARG A 81 -8.17 15.33 -18.47
CA ARG A 81 -6.89 16.06 -18.49
C ARG A 81 -5.96 15.55 -19.57
N CYS A 82 -5.22 16.45 -20.20
CA CYS A 82 -4.09 16.11 -21.06
C CYS A 82 -2.86 15.81 -20.22
N VAL A 83 -2.40 14.56 -20.22
CA VAL A 83 -1.30 14.10 -19.36
C VAL A 83 -0.08 13.75 -20.20
N HIS A 84 1.08 14.31 -19.86
CA HIS A 84 2.37 13.94 -20.42
C HIS A 84 3.18 13.14 -19.40
N VAL A 85 3.39 11.86 -19.66
CA VAL A 85 4.16 10.94 -18.82
C VAL A 85 5.56 10.75 -19.42
N ILE A 86 6.60 10.95 -18.60
CA ILE A 86 7.99 10.74 -19.00
C ILE A 86 8.59 9.62 -18.16
N GLU A 87 8.90 8.49 -18.78
CA GLU A 87 9.48 7.31 -18.12
C GLU A 87 10.88 7.02 -18.64
N LYS A 88 11.80 6.73 -17.71
CA LYS A 88 13.21 6.47 -18.04
C LYS A 88 13.38 5.26 -18.95
N ASP A 89 12.64 4.19 -18.68
CA ASP A 89 12.70 2.94 -19.43
C ASP A 89 11.30 2.31 -19.55
N LEU A 90 10.78 2.30 -20.78
CA LEU A 90 9.46 1.75 -21.10
C LEU A 90 9.46 0.23 -21.27
N ARG A 91 10.63 -0.42 -21.26
CA ARG A 91 10.69 -1.89 -21.26
C ARG A 91 10.09 -2.46 -19.98
N VAL A 92 9.74 -3.75 -20.02
CA VAL A 92 9.21 -4.50 -18.88
C VAL A 92 10.24 -4.45 -17.74
N PRO A 93 9.90 -3.85 -16.58
CA PRO A 93 10.82 -3.78 -15.46
C PRO A 93 11.12 -5.17 -14.88
N ASN A 94 12.39 -5.48 -14.64
CA ASN A 94 12.79 -6.66 -13.86
C ASN A 94 13.22 -6.21 -12.46
N ARG A 95 12.33 -6.38 -11.47
CA ARG A 95 12.56 -5.98 -10.07
C ARG A 95 11.78 -6.88 -9.11
N ILE A 96 12.28 -6.97 -7.88
CA ILE A 96 11.71 -7.77 -6.79
C ILE A 96 10.70 -7.01 -5.92
N ASN A 97 10.57 -5.68 -6.12
CA ASN A 97 9.71 -4.83 -5.32
C ASN A 97 8.29 -4.77 -5.90
N GLY A 98 7.28 -4.76 -5.02
CA GLY A 98 5.89 -4.53 -5.41
C GLY A 98 5.27 -5.72 -6.17
N GLU A 99 5.62 -6.94 -5.77
CA GLU A 99 5.10 -8.19 -6.32
C GLU A 99 3.88 -8.73 -5.55
N LEU A 100 3.40 -8.03 -4.51
CA LEU A 100 2.22 -8.39 -3.73
C LEU A 100 1.36 -7.14 -3.49
N LEU A 101 0.13 -7.17 -4.00
CA LEU A 101 -0.93 -6.18 -3.78
C LEU A 101 -1.87 -6.67 -2.68
N GLN A 102 -2.02 -5.87 -1.62
CA GLN A 102 -2.92 -6.18 -0.51
C GLN A 102 -4.41 -6.05 -0.93
N PRO A 103 -5.35 -6.73 -0.24
CA PRO A 103 -6.78 -6.63 -0.53
C PRO A 103 -7.32 -5.19 -0.63
N GLY A 104 -6.93 -4.29 0.28
CA GLY A 104 -7.32 -2.88 0.22
C GLY A 104 -6.79 -2.16 -1.03
N GLY A 105 -5.57 -2.51 -1.47
CA GLY A 105 -5.01 -2.02 -2.73
C GLY A 105 -5.75 -2.56 -3.95
N TYR A 106 -6.20 -3.82 -3.92
CA TYR A 106 -7.03 -4.40 -4.96
C TYR A 106 -8.40 -3.71 -5.07
N ILE A 107 -9.05 -3.42 -3.94
CA ILE A 107 -10.30 -2.63 -3.92
C ILE A 107 -10.07 -1.26 -4.57
N LYS A 108 -8.98 -0.56 -4.23
CA LYS A 108 -8.65 0.74 -4.87
C LYS A 108 -8.36 0.61 -6.35
N LEU A 109 -7.74 -0.48 -6.79
CA LEU A 109 -7.52 -0.73 -8.21
C LEU A 109 -8.85 -0.90 -8.97
N LYS A 110 -9.83 -1.59 -8.37
CA LYS A 110 -11.20 -1.72 -8.90
C LYS A 110 -11.95 -0.39 -8.95
N GLU A 111 -11.86 0.41 -7.89
CA GLU A 111 -12.46 1.76 -7.87
C GLU A 111 -11.93 2.65 -9.00
N LEU A 112 -10.65 2.47 -9.37
CA LEU A 112 -10.03 3.17 -10.50
C LEU A 112 -10.33 2.53 -11.86
N GLY A 113 -10.99 1.37 -11.93
CA GLY A 113 -11.25 0.65 -13.17
C GLY A 113 -9.98 0.12 -13.84
N LEU A 114 -9.02 -0.36 -13.04
CA LEU A 114 -7.69 -0.87 -13.46
C LEU A 114 -7.46 -2.35 -13.05
N GLU A 115 -8.47 -3.03 -12.55
CA GLU A 115 -8.40 -4.40 -12.02
C GLU A 115 -8.03 -5.45 -13.08
N ASP A 116 -8.47 -5.25 -14.32
CA ASP A 116 -8.12 -6.05 -15.51
C ASP A 116 -6.62 -6.00 -15.85
N CYS A 117 -5.85 -5.05 -15.29
CA CYS A 117 -4.39 -5.06 -15.38
C CYS A 117 -3.76 -6.23 -14.61
N LEU A 118 -4.50 -6.92 -13.76
CA LEU A 118 -4.08 -8.15 -13.08
C LEU A 118 -4.47 -9.42 -13.83
N GLU A 119 -5.24 -9.30 -14.90
CA GLU A 119 -5.58 -10.42 -15.77
C GLU A 119 -4.46 -10.67 -16.79
N GLN A 120 -4.34 -11.93 -17.23
CA GLN A 120 -3.38 -12.36 -18.26
C GLN A 120 -1.89 -12.13 -17.90
N ILE A 121 -1.57 -11.92 -16.61
CA ILE A 121 -0.19 -11.80 -16.12
C ILE A 121 0.25 -12.96 -15.22
N ASP A 122 -0.60 -13.99 -15.10
CA ASP A 122 -0.45 -15.12 -14.17
C ASP A 122 -0.37 -14.67 -12.70
N ALA A 123 -1.20 -13.67 -12.34
CA ALA A 123 -1.33 -13.22 -10.97
C ALA A 123 -1.96 -14.32 -10.09
N GLN A 124 -1.44 -14.45 -8.88
CA GLN A 124 -1.85 -15.46 -7.91
C GLN A 124 -2.70 -14.82 -6.82
N GLU A 125 -3.75 -15.52 -6.41
CA GLU A 125 -4.58 -15.09 -5.29
C GLU A 125 -3.88 -15.35 -3.95
N VAL A 126 -3.95 -14.36 -3.05
CA VAL A 126 -3.40 -14.42 -1.70
C VAL A 126 -4.50 -14.13 -0.68
N LEU A 127 -4.80 -15.11 0.17
CA LEU A 127 -5.88 -15.11 1.15
C LEU A 127 -5.39 -14.81 2.58
N GLY A 128 -4.09 -14.66 2.77
CA GLY A 128 -3.50 -14.29 4.04
C GLY A 128 -2.04 -14.69 4.13
N TYR A 129 -1.57 -14.89 5.36
CA TYR A 129 -0.21 -15.30 5.65
C TYR A 129 -0.16 -16.52 6.56
N ILE A 130 0.96 -17.23 6.50
CA ILE A 130 1.37 -18.20 7.51
C ILE A 130 2.58 -17.62 8.23
N LEU A 131 2.45 -17.47 9.53
CA LEU A 131 3.52 -17.01 10.40
C LEU A 131 4.15 -18.23 11.07
N TYR A 132 5.45 -18.43 10.86
CA TYR A 132 6.17 -19.55 11.45
C TYR A 132 6.71 -19.15 12.86
N LYS A 133 6.84 -19.99 13.90
CA LYS A 133 7.68 -19.78 15.12
C LYS A 133 8.16 -21.05 15.81
N ASP A 134 9.48 -21.18 15.92
CA ASP A 134 10.26 -22.32 16.43
C ASP A 134 9.87 -23.71 15.92
N ARG A 135 8.81 -24.34 16.42
CA ARG A 135 8.21 -25.57 15.84
C ARG A 135 6.75 -25.46 15.38
N GLU A 136 6.17 -24.26 15.43
CA GLU A 136 4.74 -23.96 15.37
C GLU A 136 4.35 -22.89 14.35
N ASN A 137 3.36 -23.14 13.50
CA ASN A 137 2.87 -22.11 12.57
C ASN A 137 1.45 -21.65 12.94
N ILE A 138 1.15 -20.39 12.62
CA ILE A 138 -0.17 -19.79 12.76
C ILE A 138 -0.65 -19.38 11.37
N LYS A 139 -1.88 -19.77 11.03
CA LYS A 139 -2.58 -19.26 9.86
C LYS A 139 -3.23 -17.91 10.19
N LEU A 140 -2.88 -16.89 9.44
CA LEU A 140 -3.39 -15.53 9.56
C LEU A 140 -4.19 -15.17 8.29
N PRO A 141 -5.47 -15.53 8.21
CA PRO A 141 -6.30 -15.19 7.05
C PRO A 141 -6.58 -13.68 7.01
N TYR A 142 -6.77 -13.15 5.81
CA TYR A 142 -7.37 -11.83 5.66
C TYR A 142 -8.85 -11.85 6.09
N PRO A 143 -9.35 -10.80 6.77
CA PRO A 143 -10.76 -10.71 7.17
C PRO A 143 -11.63 -10.28 5.97
N LEU A 144 -12.04 -11.25 5.15
CA LEU A 144 -12.71 -11.03 3.87
C LEU A 144 -14.23 -11.30 3.89
N GLU A 145 -14.78 -11.76 5.02
CA GLU A 145 -16.14 -12.31 5.14
C GLU A 145 -17.24 -11.31 4.75
N THR A 146 -16.99 -10.02 4.93
CA THR A 146 -17.94 -8.93 4.64
C THR A 146 -17.73 -8.30 3.26
N TYR A 147 -16.73 -8.76 2.49
CA TYR A 147 -16.38 -8.24 1.18
C TYR A 147 -16.92 -9.12 0.06
N HIS A 148 -16.90 -8.59 -1.16
CA HIS A 148 -17.27 -9.35 -2.34
C HIS A 148 -16.30 -10.53 -2.56
N ALA A 149 -16.78 -11.66 -3.06
CA ALA A 149 -16.03 -12.93 -3.08
C ALA A 149 -14.72 -12.90 -3.90
N ASP A 150 -14.57 -11.94 -4.81
CA ASP A 150 -13.36 -11.75 -5.62
C ASP A 150 -12.28 -10.90 -4.91
N VAL A 151 -12.59 -10.30 -3.76
CA VAL A 151 -11.66 -9.48 -3.00
C VAL A 151 -10.67 -10.37 -2.26
N ALA A 152 -9.41 -10.33 -2.70
CA ALA A 152 -8.28 -10.92 -2.00
C ALA A 152 -6.97 -10.23 -2.42
N GLY A 153 -5.87 -10.59 -1.77
CA GLY A 153 -4.54 -10.16 -2.20
C GLY A 153 -4.17 -10.74 -3.56
N ARG A 154 -3.24 -10.10 -4.25
CA ARG A 154 -2.77 -10.53 -5.58
C ARG A 154 -1.24 -10.43 -5.63
N SER A 155 -0.56 -11.55 -5.85
CA SER A 155 0.87 -11.56 -6.14
C SER A 155 1.14 -11.79 -7.62
N PHE A 156 2.24 -11.26 -8.13
CA PHE A 156 2.56 -11.29 -9.57
C PHE A 156 4.00 -10.86 -9.83
N HIS A 157 4.52 -11.14 -11.02
CA HIS A 157 5.70 -10.45 -11.52
C HIS A 157 5.41 -8.96 -11.71
N ASN A 158 6.08 -8.11 -10.92
CA ASN A 158 5.85 -6.67 -10.92
C ASN A 158 5.95 -6.04 -12.33
N GLY A 159 6.91 -6.51 -13.13
CA GLY A 159 7.10 -6.02 -14.49
C GLY A 159 5.87 -6.18 -15.38
N ARG A 160 5.19 -7.34 -15.29
CA ARG A 160 3.99 -7.64 -16.08
C ARG A 160 2.84 -6.71 -15.69
N PHE A 161 2.62 -6.52 -14.39
CA PHE A 161 1.58 -5.60 -13.89
C PHE A 161 1.81 -4.14 -14.33
N ILE A 162 3.05 -3.65 -14.21
CA ILE A 162 3.38 -2.29 -14.64
C ILE A 162 3.21 -2.12 -16.15
N GLN A 163 3.55 -3.14 -16.93
CA GLN A 163 3.36 -3.11 -18.38
C GLN A 163 1.88 -3.02 -18.75
N ARG A 164 1.00 -3.81 -18.10
CA ARG A 164 -0.46 -3.71 -18.28
C ARG A 164 -1.01 -2.34 -17.93
N LEU A 165 -0.56 -1.74 -16.82
CA LEU A 165 -0.92 -0.37 -16.45
C LEU A 165 -0.50 0.63 -17.54
N ARG A 166 0.75 0.56 -18.00
CA ARG A 166 1.27 1.46 -19.04
C ARG A 166 0.49 1.34 -20.35
N GLU A 167 0.18 0.12 -20.79
CA GLU A 167 -0.60 -0.15 -22.00
C GLU A 167 -2.00 0.46 -21.90
N LYS A 168 -2.70 0.21 -20.80
CA LYS A 168 -4.05 0.74 -20.56
C LYS A 168 -4.07 2.26 -20.47
N THR A 169 -3.07 2.85 -19.81
CA THR A 169 -2.89 4.31 -19.72
C THR A 169 -2.58 4.93 -21.09
N LYS A 170 -1.66 4.33 -21.88
CA LYS A 170 -1.25 4.83 -23.20
C LYS A 170 -2.35 4.74 -24.26
N ALA A 171 -3.32 3.83 -24.09
CA ALA A 171 -4.46 3.72 -24.99
C ALA A 171 -5.43 4.92 -24.92
N LEU A 172 -5.32 5.78 -23.90
CA LEU A 172 -6.15 6.97 -23.77
C LEU A 172 -5.63 8.11 -24.68
N PRO A 173 -6.51 8.77 -25.46
CA PRO A 173 -6.10 9.76 -26.47
C PRO A 173 -5.52 11.06 -25.90
N CYS A 174 -5.80 11.37 -24.63
CA CYS A 174 -5.28 12.52 -23.90
C CYS A 174 -4.00 12.20 -23.11
N VAL A 175 -3.41 11.01 -23.30
CA VAL A 175 -2.13 10.64 -22.69
C VAL A 175 -1.05 10.60 -23.75
N GLN A 176 0.04 11.34 -23.51
CA GLN A 176 1.30 11.21 -24.22
C GLN A 176 2.31 10.55 -23.27
N MET A 177 2.87 9.40 -23.65
CA MET A 177 3.85 8.68 -22.85
C MET A 177 5.16 8.51 -23.63
N ASN A 178 6.22 9.16 -23.16
CA ASN A 178 7.50 9.24 -23.85
C ASN A 178 8.62 8.59 -23.01
N GLU A 179 9.56 7.94 -23.69
CA GLU A 179 10.77 7.41 -23.06
C GLU A 179 11.82 8.53 -22.93
N GLY A 180 12.21 8.83 -21.70
CA GLY A 180 13.16 9.89 -21.39
C GLY A 180 13.53 9.96 -19.91
N THR A 181 14.72 10.46 -19.62
CA THR A 181 15.21 10.65 -18.25
C THR A 181 15.03 12.10 -17.84
N VAL A 182 14.11 12.39 -16.91
CA VAL A 182 14.01 13.72 -16.31
C VAL A 182 15.27 14.01 -15.49
N THR A 183 15.90 15.16 -15.75
CA THR A 183 17.16 15.56 -15.13
C THR A 183 16.97 16.67 -14.11
N SER A 184 16.02 17.59 -14.33
CA SER A 184 15.74 18.70 -13.41
C SER A 184 14.32 19.25 -13.55
N LEU A 185 13.87 19.97 -12.52
CA LEU A 185 12.65 20.76 -12.54
C LEU A 185 12.93 22.15 -13.11
N LEU A 186 11.98 22.69 -13.87
CA LEU A 186 12.03 24.06 -14.38
C LEU A 186 11.31 24.99 -13.41
N TRP A 187 12.02 26.00 -12.91
CA TRP A 187 11.51 26.93 -11.91
C TRP A 187 11.28 28.32 -12.52
N LYS A 188 10.15 28.94 -12.14
CA LYS A 188 9.90 30.35 -12.28
C LYS A 188 10.11 31.04 -10.93
N ASP A 189 10.93 32.08 -10.93
CA ASP A 189 11.24 32.93 -9.77
C ASP A 189 11.73 32.14 -8.53
N ASN A 190 12.37 30.98 -8.74
CA ASN A 190 12.78 30.03 -7.69
C ASN A 190 11.67 29.61 -6.71
N LYS A 191 10.40 29.75 -7.10
CA LYS A 191 9.24 29.48 -6.25
C LYS A 191 8.25 28.50 -6.87
N THR A 192 8.02 28.62 -8.18
CA THR A 192 6.96 27.87 -8.86
C THR A 192 7.56 26.94 -9.89
N VAL A 193 7.26 25.64 -9.79
CA VAL A 193 7.61 24.67 -10.83
C VAL A 193 6.69 24.88 -12.03
N ILE A 194 7.26 25.04 -13.22
CA ILE A 194 6.54 25.28 -14.47
C ILE A 194 6.71 24.14 -15.50
N GLY A 195 7.46 23.09 -15.14
CA GLY A 195 7.75 21.98 -16.02
C GLY A 195 9.01 21.21 -15.64
N VAL A 196 9.54 20.47 -16.60
CA VAL A 196 10.73 19.61 -16.44
C VAL A 196 11.68 19.71 -17.63
N GLN A 197 12.97 19.54 -17.35
CA GLN A 197 13.98 19.25 -18.36
C GLN A 197 14.27 17.75 -18.34
N TYR A 198 14.34 17.13 -19.52
CA TYR A 198 14.60 15.72 -19.66
C TYR A 198 15.48 15.42 -20.87
N LYS A 199 16.18 14.29 -20.81
CA LYS A 199 16.95 13.74 -21.90
C LYS A 199 16.11 12.67 -22.57
N SER A 200 15.73 12.87 -23.83
CA SER A 200 15.05 11.87 -24.66
C SER A 200 15.92 10.62 -24.82
N LYS A 201 15.32 9.51 -25.28
CA LYS A 201 16.05 8.25 -25.58
C LYS A 201 17.25 8.45 -26.50
N ASP A 202 17.14 9.35 -27.48
CA ASP A 202 18.21 9.69 -28.44
C ASP A 202 19.30 10.60 -27.84
N GLY A 203 19.18 10.94 -26.56
CA GLY A 203 20.14 11.75 -25.85
C GLY A 203 19.97 13.26 -26.03
N LYS A 204 18.95 13.72 -26.76
CA LYS A 204 18.67 15.15 -26.93
C LYS A 204 17.99 15.71 -25.69
N GLU A 205 18.47 16.86 -25.22
CA GLU A 205 17.81 17.61 -24.16
C GLU A 205 16.52 18.25 -24.67
N GLN A 206 15.45 18.10 -23.89
CA GLN A 206 14.13 18.61 -24.18
C GLN A 206 13.53 19.23 -22.90
N LYS A 207 12.57 20.13 -23.11
CA LYS A 207 11.79 20.76 -22.04
C LYS A 207 10.32 20.46 -22.26
N ALA A 208 9.61 20.15 -21.19
CA ALA A 208 8.16 20.05 -21.17
C ALA A 208 7.62 21.00 -20.10
N TYR A 209 6.53 21.69 -20.41
CA TYR A 209 5.87 22.63 -19.53
C TYR A 209 4.47 22.12 -19.19
N ALA A 210 4.00 22.42 -17.99
CA ALA A 210 2.62 22.17 -17.55
C ALA A 210 2.37 22.98 -16.28
N PRO A 211 1.11 23.39 -16.00
CA PRO A 211 0.77 24.06 -14.76
C PRO A 211 0.97 23.18 -13.53
N LEU A 212 0.96 21.84 -13.68
CA LEU A 212 1.22 20.89 -12.61
C LEU A 212 2.25 19.83 -13.04
N THR A 213 3.26 19.59 -12.21
CA THR A 213 4.23 18.50 -12.36
C THR A 213 4.16 17.59 -11.14
N ILE A 214 3.98 16.29 -11.36
CA ILE A 214 3.89 15.28 -10.31
C ILE A 214 5.08 14.33 -10.44
N VAL A 215 5.89 14.25 -9.38
CA VAL A 215 7.11 13.42 -9.37
C VAL A 215 6.81 12.05 -8.77
N CYS A 216 6.92 11.01 -9.59
CA CYS A 216 6.65 9.60 -9.27
C CYS A 216 7.84 8.68 -9.64
N ASP A 217 9.08 9.19 -9.54
CA ASP A 217 10.32 8.50 -9.97
C ASP A 217 10.88 7.49 -8.94
N GLY A 218 10.10 7.16 -7.92
CA GLY A 218 10.32 6.02 -7.02
C GLY A 218 11.28 6.26 -5.86
N CYS A 219 11.68 5.17 -5.21
CA CYS A 219 12.47 5.21 -3.96
C CYS A 219 13.87 5.82 -4.14
N PHE A 220 14.43 5.78 -5.35
CA PHE A 220 15.74 6.37 -5.70
C PHE A 220 15.62 7.72 -6.42
N SER A 221 14.53 8.46 -6.15
CA SER A 221 14.25 9.76 -6.75
C SER A 221 15.46 10.70 -6.73
N LYS A 222 15.84 11.22 -7.91
CA LYS A 222 16.91 12.22 -8.04
C LYS A 222 16.40 13.63 -7.77
N LEU A 223 15.10 13.85 -7.93
CA LEU A 223 14.46 15.16 -7.77
C LEU A 223 14.10 15.47 -6.32
N ARG A 224 13.99 14.45 -5.45
CA ARG A 224 13.56 14.60 -4.04
C ARG A 224 14.30 15.69 -3.27
N ARG A 225 15.63 15.76 -3.37
CA ARG A 225 16.46 16.76 -2.64
C ARG A 225 16.20 18.19 -3.08
N SER A 226 15.67 18.40 -4.29
CA SER A 226 15.28 19.75 -4.76
C SER A 226 13.91 20.19 -4.23
N LEU A 227 13.11 19.25 -3.71
CA LEU A 227 11.74 19.50 -3.26
C LEU A 227 11.62 19.51 -1.72
N CYS A 228 12.45 18.74 -1.02
CA CYS A 228 12.44 18.67 0.43
C CYS A 228 13.82 18.27 0.99
N HIS A 229 13.96 18.29 2.31
CA HIS A 229 15.10 17.71 3.02
C HIS A 229 14.75 16.28 3.43
N PRO A 230 15.09 15.25 2.64
CA PRO A 230 14.62 13.91 2.91
C PRO A 230 15.43 13.26 4.04
N LYS A 231 14.74 12.69 5.02
CA LYS A 231 15.31 11.74 5.97
C LYS A 231 15.17 10.34 5.35
N VAL A 232 16.24 9.81 4.76
CA VAL A 232 16.26 8.45 4.19
C VAL A 232 17.10 7.57 5.09
N GLU A 233 16.47 6.59 5.72
CA GLU A 233 17.14 5.58 6.53
C GLU A 233 17.03 4.24 5.82
N VAL A 234 18.14 3.49 5.78
CA VAL A 234 18.21 2.15 5.18
C VAL A 234 18.54 1.17 6.31
N PRO A 235 17.53 0.56 6.94
CA PRO A 235 17.73 -0.31 8.11
C PRO A 235 18.24 -1.70 7.72
N SER A 236 17.85 -2.21 6.55
CA SER A 236 18.20 -3.52 6.01
C SER A 236 18.16 -3.53 4.49
N CYS A 237 18.52 -4.67 3.90
CA CYS A 237 18.41 -4.94 2.47
C CYS A 237 17.74 -6.29 2.22
N PHE A 238 16.82 -6.36 1.26
CA PHE A 238 16.28 -7.62 0.77
C PHE A 238 17.14 -8.23 -0.34
N VAL A 239 17.38 -9.54 -0.25
CA VAL A 239 17.92 -10.37 -1.32
C VAL A 239 16.80 -11.26 -1.85
N GLY A 240 16.46 -11.09 -3.13
CA GLY A 240 15.39 -11.86 -3.78
C GLY A 240 15.90 -13.05 -4.58
N LEU A 241 15.25 -14.19 -4.41
CA LEU A 241 15.43 -15.41 -5.19
C LEU A 241 14.12 -15.81 -5.86
N ILE A 242 14.21 -16.54 -6.96
CA ILE A 242 13.07 -17.24 -7.57
C ILE A 242 13.30 -18.73 -7.38
N LEU A 243 12.31 -19.41 -6.82
CA LEU A 243 12.26 -20.86 -6.73
C LEU A 243 11.27 -21.35 -7.77
N GLU A 244 11.75 -22.16 -8.70
CA GLU A 244 10.93 -22.73 -9.76
C GLU A 244 10.38 -24.08 -9.33
N ASN A 245 9.13 -24.37 -9.73
CA ASN A 245 8.47 -25.67 -9.56
C ASN A 245 8.44 -26.17 -8.11
N CYS A 246 8.34 -25.25 -7.16
CA CYS A 246 8.20 -25.55 -5.75
C CYS A 246 6.72 -25.52 -5.32
N GLN A 247 6.37 -26.43 -4.40
CA GLN A 247 5.07 -26.41 -3.73
C GLN A 247 5.22 -25.71 -2.39
N LEU A 248 4.28 -24.82 -2.08
CA LEU A 248 4.23 -24.19 -0.77
C LEU A 248 3.37 -25.04 0.16
N PRO A 249 3.71 -25.16 1.46
CA PRO A 249 2.92 -25.96 2.40
C PRO A 249 1.48 -25.49 2.55
N PHE A 250 1.25 -24.19 2.32
CA PHE A 250 -0.06 -23.58 2.31
C PHE A 250 -0.17 -22.71 1.07
N GLU A 251 -0.85 -23.21 0.05
CA GLU A 251 -1.11 -22.43 -1.16
C GLU A 251 -2.02 -21.23 -0.86
N ASN A 252 -1.95 -20.22 -1.73
CA ASN A 252 -2.66 -18.94 -1.60
C ASN A 252 -2.35 -18.16 -0.32
N HIS A 253 -1.25 -18.46 0.37
CA HIS A 253 -0.80 -17.69 1.54
C HIS A 253 0.66 -17.28 1.34
N GLY A 254 1.03 -16.09 1.81
CA GLY A 254 2.44 -15.73 1.97
C GLY A 254 3.01 -16.40 3.22
N HIS A 255 4.27 -16.81 3.21
CA HIS A 255 4.93 -17.46 4.34
C HIS A 255 5.96 -16.52 4.92
N VAL A 256 5.93 -16.29 6.22
CA VAL A 256 6.85 -15.38 6.91
C VAL A 256 7.63 -16.13 7.99
N ILE A 257 8.96 -16.05 7.88
CA ILE A 257 9.96 -16.78 8.68
C ILE A 257 10.99 -15.82 9.38
N LEU A 258 10.94 -15.47 10.69
CA LEU A 258 11.96 -15.00 11.68
C LEU A 258 13.02 -16.09 11.71
N ALA A 259 13.68 -16.27 10.61
CA ALA A 259 15.05 -16.68 10.70
C ALA A 259 15.81 -15.73 11.64
N ASN A 260 16.88 -16.24 12.23
CA ASN A 260 17.86 -15.40 12.88
C ASN A 260 18.96 -15.10 11.84
N PRO A 261 19.39 -13.85 11.66
CA PRO A 261 19.05 -12.66 12.45
C PRO A 261 17.77 -11.92 11.98
N SER A 262 17.17 -12.28 10.85
CA SER A 262 16.13 -11.47 10.19
C SER A 262 15.14 -12.29 9.34
N PRO A 263 13.94 -11.73 9.05
CA PRO A 263 12.89 -12.34 8.23
C PRO A 263 13.33 -12.98 6.90
N ILE A 264 12.61 -14.04 6.52
CA ILE A 264 12.55 -14.59 5.17
C ILE A 264 11.07 -14.66 4.77
N LEU A 265 10.75 -14.19 3.57
CA LEU A 265 9.41 -14.20 3.01
C LEU A 265 9.34 -15.14 1.83
N PHE A 266 8.26 -15.92 1.74
CA PHE A 266 7.90 -16.67 0.54
C PHE A 266 6.50 -16.30 0.08
N TYR A 267 6.31 -16.20 -1.23
CA TYR A 267 4.99 -16.08 -1.82
C TYR A 267 5.06 -16.45 -3.30
N ARG A 268 4.01 -17.10 -3.80
CA ARG A 268 3.89 -17.50 -5.20
C ARG A 268 3.67 -16.25 -6.06
N ILE A 269 4.42 -16.08 -7.15
CA ILE A 269 4.31 -14.92 -8.07
C ILE A 269 3.86 -15.30 -9.49
N SER A 270 3.87 -16.60 -9.79
CA SER A 270 3.29 -17.20 -11.00
C SER A 270 2.89 -18.64 -10.70
N SER A 271 2.22 -19.30 -11.64
CA SER A 271 1.86 -20.71 -11.54
C SER A 271 3.08 -21.63 -11.27
N THR A 272 4.28 -21.23 -11.71
CA THR A 272 5.52 -22.02 -11.60
C THR A 272 6.58 -21.43 -10.68
N GLU A 273 6.45 -20.18 -10.25
CA GLU A 273 7.52 -19.45 -9.54
C GLU A 273 7.08 -18.96 -8.16
N VAL A 274 7.95 -19.17 -7.18
CA VAL A 274 7.84 -18.67 -5.82
C VAL A 274 8.97 -17.67 -5.56
N ARG A 275 8.61 -16.45 -5.14
CA ARG A 275 9.56 -15.47 -4.66
C ARG A 275 10.01 -15.85 -3.25
N CYS A 276 11.31 -15.84 -3.02
CA CYS A 276 11.92 -15.84 -1.69
C CYS A 276 12.61 -14.49 -1.47
N LEU A 277 12.33 -13.80 -0.36
CA LEU A 277 13.04 -12.58 0.05
C LEU A 277 13.73 -12.82 1.38
N VAL A 278 15.05 -12.71 1.42
CA VAL A 278 15.85 -12.79 2.65
C VAL A 278 16.20 -11.38 3.09
N ASP A 279 15.80 -10.99 4.30
CA ASP A 279 16.23 -9.73 4.90
C ASP A 279 17.66 -9.88 5.46
N ILE A 280 18.50 -8.90 5.17
CA ILE A 280 19.85 -8.81 5.70
C ILE A 280 19.97 -7.47 6.45
N PRO A 281 20.17 -7.49 7.78
CA PRO A 281 20.19 -6.27 8.56
C PRO A 281 21.45 -5.45 8.25
N GLY A 282 21.30 -4.12 8.27
CA GLY A 282 22.37 -3.18 7.95
C GLY A 282 22.54 -2.90 6.45
N GLN A 283 23.58 -2.11 6.12
CA GLN A 283 23.79 -1.56 4.77
C GLN A 283 24.74 -2.39 3.88
N LYS A 284 25.47 -3.35 4.47
CA LYS A 284 26.47 -4.14 3.74
C LYS A 284 25.93 -5.55 3.47
N VAL A 285 25.50 -5.78 2.24
CA VAL A 285 25.18 -7.13 1.74
C VAL A 285 26.42 -7.82 1.18
N PRO A 286 26.56 -9.16 1.31
CA PRO A 286 27.60 -9.89 0.63
C PRO A 286 27.56 -9.65 -0.89
N PRO A 287 28.71 -9.44 -1.56
CA PRO A 287 28.73 -9.26 -3.01
C PRO A 287 28.27 -10.54 -3.74
N ILE A 288 27.53 -10.35 -4.83
CA ILE A 288 27.00 -11.44 -5.67
C ILE A 288 28.11 -12.05 -6.53
N GLY A 289 28.93 -11.21 -7.18
CA GLY A 289 29.84 -11.62 -8.26
C GLY A 289 31.02 -12.52 -7.88
N ASN A 290 31.29 -12.74 -6.59
CA ASN A 290 32.39 -13.61 -6.11
C ASN A 290 31.89 -14.84 -5.34
N GLY A 291 30.60 -15.19 -5.48
CA GLY A 291 30.02 -16.36 -4.82
C GLY A 291 29.80 -16.21 -3.30
N LYS A 292 30.20 -15.11 -2.67
CA LYS A 292 30.01 -14.88 -1.23
C LYS A 292 28.54 -14.82 -0.84
N MET A 293 27.68 -14.23 -1.68
CA MET A 293 26.23 -14.25 -1.46
C MET A 293 25.69 -15.69 -1.51
N ALA A 294 26.06 -16.48 -2.52
CA ALA A 294 25.63 -17.87 -2.60
C ALA A 294 26.12 -18.70 -1.40
N ASN A 295 27.35 -18.47 -0.95
CA ASN A 295 27.87 -19.11 0.26
C ASN A 295 27.08 -18.69 1.50
N PHE A 296 26.83 -17.39 1.70
CA PHE A 296 26.00 -16.88 2.79
C PHE A 296 24.61 -17.51 2.79
N LEU A 297 23.94 -17.58 1.64
CA LEU A 297 22.64 -18.23 1.53
C LEU A 297 22.72 -19.73 1.87
N LYS A 298 23.76 -20.44 1.42
CA LYS A 298 23.92 -21.88 1.71
C LYS A 298 24.34 -22.20 3.14
N THR A 299 25.07 -21.32 3.82
CA THR A 299 25.63 -21.60 5.16
C THR A 299 24.86 -20.93 6.28
N MET A 300 24.28 -19.75 6.02
CA MET A 300 23.56 -18.97 7.03
C MET A 300 22.06 -19.05 6.87
N VAL A 301 21.52 -19.23 5.65
CA VAL A 301 20.07 -19.18 5.40
C VAL A 301 19.48 -20.58 5.22
N ALA A 302 20.07 -21.41 4.35
CA ALA A 302 19.58 -22.76 4.05
C ALA A 302 19.64 -23.76 5.21
N PRO A 303 20.66 -23.74 6.10
CA PRO A 303 20.72 -24.67 7.24
C PRO A 303 19.80 -24.23 8.39
N GLN A 304 19.20 -23.04 8.32
CA GLN A 304 18.16 -22.68 9.27
C GLN A 304 17.00 -23.65 9.06
N PRO A 305 16.52 -24.31 10.13
CA PRO A 305 15.63 -25.44 10.01
C PRO A 305 14.37 -25.09 9.20
N LEU A 306 14.32 -25.56 7.95
CA LEU A 306 13.13 -25.48 7.09
C LEU A 306 12.15 -26.63 7.36
N ALA A 307 12.34 -27.38 8.45
CA ALA A 307 11.31 -28.17 9.10
C ALA A 307 11.07 -27.54 10.47
N SER A 308 10.12 -26.59 10.45
CA SER A 308 9.67 -25.85 11.61
C SER A 308 10.79 -24.93 12.17
N THR A 309 10.77 -23.59 12.13
CA THR A 309 9.70 -22.59 11.98
C THR A 309 10.35 -21.17 12.18
N ILE A 310 9.70 -20.17 12.80
CA ILE A 310 10.17 -18.78 13.15
C ILE A 310 10.04 -17.82 11.97
N ASN A 311 8.91 -17.05 11.71
CA ASN A 311 8.22 -15.75 12.18
C ASN A 311 8.23 -14.42 11.30
N THR A 312 7.75 -13.24 11.77
CA THR A 312 7.92 -11.81 11.28
C THR A 312 6.71 -11.11 10.66
N LEU A 313 6.62 -9.79 10.88
CA LEU A 313 5.90 -8.80 10.09
C LEU A 313 6.72 -7.49 10.07
N ALA A 314 6.43 -6.56 9.17
CA ALA A 314 7.35 -5.50 8.76
C ALA A 314 6.90 -4.09 9.21
N GLY A 315 7.84 -3.24 9.65
CA GLY A 315 7.60 -1.83 10.02
C GLY A 315 7.85 -1.56 11.50
N ALA A 316 6.80 -1.43 12.30
CA ALA A 316 6.93 -1.53 13.77
C ALA A 316 7.36 -2.95 14.18
N LEU A 317 6.87 -3.92 13.42
CA LEU A 317 7.20 -5.33 13.59
C LEU A 317 8.63 -5.64 13.13
N TYR A 318 9.24 -4.89 12.20
CA TYR A 318 10.67 -5.05 11.89
C TYR A 318 11.54 -4.81 13.14
N ILE A 319 11.29 -3.72 13.88
CA ILE A 319 12.03 -3.42 15.12
C ILE A 319 11.74 -4.46 16.21
N VAL A 320 10.48 -4.89 16.32
CA VAL A 320 10.07 -5.93 17.27
C VAL A 320 10.69 -7.29 16.95
N PHE A 321 10.81 -7.65 15.67
CA PHE A 321 11.12 -8.99 15.22
C PHE A 321 12.55 -9.21 14.72
N SER A 322 13.28 -8.16 14.34
CA SER A 322 14.71 -8.25 14.11
C SER A 322 15.39 -8.61 15.43
N ALA A 323 16.22 -9.65 15.44
CA ALA A 323 16.91 -10.06 16.65
C ALA A 323 17.75 -8.89 17.19
N SER A 324 17.41 -8.40 18.37
CA SER A 324 18.14 -7.33 19.04
C SER A 324 18.93 -7.91 20.22
N SER A 325 20.05 -7.29 20.57
CA SER A 325 20.75 -7.61 21.82
C SER A 325 19.94 -7.26 23.07
N ASP A 326 18.84 -6.52 22.92
CA ASP A 326 17.95 -6.17 24.01
C ASP A 326 16.90 -7.25 24.27
N GLN A 327 16.91 -7.75 25.51
CA GLN A 327 15.94 -8.72 26.01
C GLN A 327 14.49 -8.23 25.87
N ALA A 328 14.23 -6.92 26.03
CA ALA A 328 12.88 -6.37 25.96
C ALA A 328 12.26 -6.49 24.54
N SER A 329 13.04 -6.26 23.49
CA SER A 329 12.55 -6.41 22.11
C SER A 329 12.25 -7.86 21.77
N ASN A 330 13.08 -8.79 22.24
CA ASN A 330 12.84 -10.22 22.06
C ASN A 330 11.53 -10.63 22.74
N GLU A 331 11.28 -10.19 23.98
CA GLU A 331 10.00 -10.44 24.67
C GLU A 331 8.79 -9.83 23.95
N LEU A 332 8.93 -8.62 23.39
CA LEU A 332 7.86 -7.99 22.61
C LEU A 332 7.50 -8.82 21.37
N ARG A 333 8.49 -9.43 20.72
CA ARG A 333 8.29 -10.31 19.56
C ARG A 333 7.62 -11.62 19.94
N GLU A 334 8.00 -12.19 21.07
CA GLU A 334 7.37 -13.40 21.61
C GLU A 334 5.90 -13.12 21.96
N ALA A 335 5.64 -12.02 22.66
CA ALA A 335 4.30 -11.56 22.98
C ALA A 335 3.44 -11.33 21.73
N CYS A 336 4.04 -10.80 20.65
CA CYS A 336 3.32 -10.58 19.40
C CYS A 336 2.88 -11.90 18.75
N PHE A 337 3.76 -12.91 18.69
CA PHE A 337 3.38 -14.22 18.17
C PHE A 337 2.24 -14.84 18.99
N ASP A 338 2.42 -14.91 20.31
CA ASP A 338 1.42 -15.49 21.22
C ASP A 338 0.08 -14.76 21.15
N TYR A 339 0.10 -13.42 21.07
CA TYR A 339 -1.11 -12.60 20.92
C TYR A 339 -1.84 -12.92 19.61
N LEU A 340 -1.12 -13.06 18.49
CA LEU A 340 -1.72 -13.44 17.21
C LEU A 340 -2.25 -14.89 17.23
N SER A 341 -1.61 -15.80 17.98
CA SER A 341 -2.06 -17.18 18.18
C SER A 341 -3.43 -17.29 18.87
N LEU A 342 -3.83 -16.28 19.65
CA LEU A 342 -5.15 -16.27 20.29
C LEU A 342 -6.31 -16.23 19.28
N GLY A 343 -6.04 -15.84 18.03
CA GLY A 343 -7.03 -15.82 16.96
C GLY A 343 -8.12 -14.76 17.15
N THR A 344 -9.20 -14.84 16.37
CA THR A 344 -10.36 -13.94 16.45
C THR A 344 -9.96 -12.46 16.35
N ILE A 345 -10.39 -11.61 17.28
CA ILE A 345 -10.10 -10.17 17.30
C ILE A 345 -8.59 -9.87 17.44
N PHE A 346 -7.82 -10.77 18.05
CA PHE A 346 -6.39 -10.60 18.29
C PHE A 346 -5.57 -10.78 17.01
N SER A 347 -6.08 -11.54 16.03
CA SER A 347 -5.44 -11.69 14.71
C SER A 347 -6.16 -10.91 13.60
N SER A 348 -7.50 -10.88 13.60
CA SER A 348 -8.29 -10.24 12.54
C SER A 348 -8.10 -8.73 12.50
N GLY A 349 -7.98 -8.08 13.67
CA GLY A 349 -7.71 -6.64 13.76
C GLY A 349 -6.37 -6.24 13.14
N PRO A 350 -5.23 -6.83 13.57
CA PRO A 350 -3.93 -6.62 12.93
C PRO A 350 -3.91 -7.01 11.44
N MET A 351 -4.62 -8.07 11.04
CA MET A 351 -4.72 -8.48 9.64
C MET A 351 -5.56 -7.50 8.79
N ALA A 352 -6.58 -6.86 9.35
CA ALA A 352 -7.35 -5.80 8.70
C ALA A 352 -6.48 -4.55 8.45
N LEU A 353 -5.61 -4.21 9.41
CA LEU A 353 -4.62 -3.14 9.26
C LEU A 353 -3.60 -3.47 8.16
N LEU A 354 -3.00 -4.67 8.22
CA LEU A 354 -2.00 -5.13 7.25
C LEU A 354 -2.53 -5.18 5.82
N SER A 355 -3.76 -5.66 5.65
CA SER A 355 -4.43 -5.77 4.36
C SER A 355 -4.92 -4.43 3.80
N GLY A 356 -4.87 -3.35 4.59
CA GLY A 356 -5.42 -2.06 4.22
C GLY A 356 -6.95 -2.02 4.19
N LEU A 357 -7.63 -3.02 4.76
CA LEU A 357 -9.09 -3.08 4.87
C LEU A 357 -9.61 -2.20 6.02
N ASN A 358 -8.80 -1.99 7.05
CA ASN A 358 -9.06 -1.04 8.14
C ASN A 358 -7.85 -0.12 8.36
N PRO A 359 -7.70 0.99 7.60
CA PRO A 359 -6.54 1.88 7.71
C PRO A 359 -6.63 2.86 8.89
N GLN A 360 -7.36 2.54 9.97
CA GLN A 360 -7.54 3.44 11.11
C GLN A 360 -6.30 3.48 12.02
N PRO A 361 -5.62 4.64 12.18
CA PRO A 361 -4.41 4.72 12.99
C PRO A 361 -4.62 4.41 14.48
N LEU A 362 -5.80 4.73 15.03
CA LEU A 362 -6.14 4.38 16.41
C LEU A 362 -6.16 2.86 16.64
N SER A 363 -6.63 2.09 15.66
CA SER A 363 -6.64 0.62 15.76
C SER A 363 -5.22 0.06 15.81
N LEU A 364 -4.28 0.63 15.03
CA LEU A 364 -2.86 0.29 15.10
C LEU A 364 -2.30 0.50 16.51
N VAL A 365 -2.54 1.68 17.10
CA VAL A 365 -2.06 2.02 18.45
C VAL A 365 -2.65 1.08 19.49
N LEU A 366 -3.96 0.81 19.43
CA LEU A 366 -4.64 -0.06 20.38
C LEU A 366 -4.10 -1.49 20.33
N HIS A 367 -3.96 -2.09 19.14
CA HIS A 367 -3.39 -3.43 19.02
C HIS A 367 -1.92 -3.47 19.43
N PHE A 368 -1.14 -2.44 19.10
CA PHE A 368 0.28 -2.38 19.48
C PHE A 368 0.45 -2.35 21.01
N PHE A 369 -0.31 -1.52 21.73
CA PHE A 369 -0.28 -1.53 23.19
C PHE A 369 -0.92 -2.79 23.80
N ALA A 370 -1.93 -3.37 23.15
CA ALA A 370 -2.51 -4.65 23.61
C ALA A 370 -1.48 -5.78 23.59
N VAL A 371 -0.64 -5.86 22.53
CA VAL A 371 0.50 -6.79 22.48
C VAL A 371 1.49 -6.51 23.60
N ALA A 372 1.82 -5.24 23.83
CA ALA A 372 2.77 -4.87 24.88
C ALA A 372 2.26 -5.25 26.29
N ILE A 373 1.00 -4.95 26.59
CA ILE A 373 0.33 -5.30 27.86
C ILE A 373 0.22 -6.82 28.00
N TYR A 374 -0.12 -7.54 26.93
CA TYR A 374 -0.14 -9.00 26.91
C TYR A 374 1.24 -9.58 27.24
N GLY A 375 2.31 -9.03 26.67
CA GLY A 375 3.68 -9.42 26.98
C GLY A 375 4.04 -9.20 28.45
N VAL A 376 3.64 -8.07 29.04
CA VAL A 376 3.81 -7.82 30.49
C VAL A 376 3.02 -8.84 31.31
N GLY A 377 1.76 -9.10 30.96
CA GLY A 377 0.93 -10.11 31.64
C GLY A 377 1.57 -11.49 31.63
N ARG A 378 2.10 -11.92 30.48
CA ARG A 378 2.82 -13.18 30.31
C ARG A 378 4.06 -13.28 31.22
N LEU A 379 4.79 -12.17 31.40
CA LEU A 379 5.98 -12.12 32.26
C LEU A 379 5.65 -12.15 33.76
N LEU A 380 4.50 -11.60 34.16
CA LEU A 380 4.10 -11.46 35.57
C LEU A 380 3.29 -12.64 36.11
N PHE A 381 2.77 -13.51 35.23
CA PHE A 381 2.00 -14.68 35.61
C PHE A 381 2.88 -15.93 35.76
N PRO A 382 2.65 -16.83 36.74
CA PRO A 382 1.65 -16.74 37.82
C PRO A 382 2.06 -15.87 39.00
N PHE A 383 3.36 -15.58 39.16
CA PHE A 383 3.86 -14.74 40.25
C PHE A 383 4.82 -13.66 39.74
N PRO A 384 4.62 -12.39 40.13
CA PRO A 384 5.50 -11.30 39.74
C PRO A 384 6.82 -11.37 40.53
N SER A 385 7.94 -11.52 39.82
CA SER A 385 9.28 -11.35 40.40
C SER A 385 9.84 -9.95 40.08
N PHE A 386 10.73 -9.40 40.92
CA PHE A 386 11.37 -8.12 40.65
C PHE A 386 12.04 -8.06 39.27
N ARG A 387 12.64 -9.18 38.84
CA ARG A 387 13.24 -9.30 37.51
C ARG A 387 12.19 -9.24 36.40
N CYS A 388 11.09 -9.98 36.52
CA CYS A 388 10.00 -9.96 35.54
C CYS A 388 9.33 -8.58 35.45
N THR A 389 9.09 -7.94 36.59
CA THR A 389 8.54 -6.57 36.65
C THR A 389 9.46 -5.56 35.98
N TRP A 390 10.78 -5.68 36.18
CA TRP A 390 11.75 -4.83 35.50
C TRP A 390 11.76 -5.04 33.98
N ILE A 391 11.74 -6.28 33.52
CA ILE A 391 11.67 -6.59 32.08
C ILE A 391 10.35 -6.08 31.49
N GLY A 392 9.23 -6.25 32.18
CA GLY A 392 7.92 -5.73 31.77
C GLY A 392 7.91 -4.21 31.62
N ALA A 393 8.51 -3.48 32.57
CA ALA A 393 8.66 -2.03 32.45
C ALA A 393 9.52 -1.63 31.24
N ARG A 394 10.62 -2.34 31.00
CA ARG A 394 11.47 -2.12 29.81
C ARG A 394 10.76 -2.44 28.50
N LEU A 395 9.90 -3.46 28.47
CA LEU A 395 9.07 -3.81 27.32
C LEU A 395 8.12 -2.66 26.97
N ILE A 396 7.44 -2.09 27.96
CA ILE A 396 6.57 -0.92 27.74
C ILE A 396 7.39 0.28 27.24
N LEU A 397 8.55 0.56 27.82
CA LEU A 397 9.43 1.63 27.34
C LEU A 397 9.90 1.40 25.90
N CYS A 398 10.23 0.15 25.54
CA CYS A 398 10.56 -0.24 24.17
C CYS A 398 9.39 0.01 23.22
N ALA A 399 8.18 -0.41 23.59
CA ALA A 399 6.96 -0.16 22.84
C ALA A 399 6.73 1.34 22.60
N PHE A 400 6.86 2.18 23.64
CA PHE A 400 6.79 3.65 23.50
C PHE A 400 7.87 4.20 22.56
N GLY A 401 9.10 3.70 22.66
CA GLY A 401 10.21 4.08 21.79
C GLY A 401 9.95 3.79 20.30
N ILE A 402 9.15 2.78 19.99
CA ILE A 402 8.78 2.40 18.62
C ILE A 402 7.59 3.24 18.12
N ILE A 403 6.51 3.32 18.90
CA ILE A 403 5.24 3.89 18.42
C ILE A 403 5.25 5.42 18.45
N PHE A 404 5.89 6.06 19.44
CA PHE A 404 5.80 7.51 19.64
C PHE A 404 6.42 8.32 18.49
N PRO A 405 7.59 7.94 17.92
CA PRO A 405 8.10 8.59 16.71
C PRO A 405 7.12 8.49 15.55
N ILE A 406 6.47 7.33 15.36
CA ILE A 406 5.47 7.11 14.30
C ILE A 406 4.26 8.03 14.50
N ILE A 407 3.71 8.07 15.72
CA ILE A 407 2.58 8.96 16.08
C ILE A 407 2.95 10.44 15.81
N ARG A 408 4.16 10.85 16.18
CA ARG A 408 4.61 12.23 15.99
C ARG A 408 4.75 12.58 14.51
N ASP A 409 5.30 11.66 13.72
CA ASP A 409 5.57 11.87 12.29
C ASP A 409 4.26 11.80 11.46
N GLU A 410 3.26 11.00 11.87
CA GLU A 410 1.91 10.99 11.28
C GLU A 410 1.02 12.16 11.76
N GLY A 411 1.34 12.71 12.93
CA GLY A 411 0.63 13.82 13.56
C GLY A 411 -0.43 13.36 14.58
N VAL A 412 -0.22 13.74 15.84
CA VAL A 412 -1.04 13.32 16.99
C VAL A 412 -2.53 13.63 16.80
N ARG A 413 -2.86 14.81 16.27
CA ARG A 413 -4.26 15.22 16.07
C ARG A 413 -4.92 14.44 14.93
N GLN A 414 -4.18 14.16 13.86
CA GLN A 414 -4.63 13.35 12.74
C GLN A 414 -4.92 11.92 13.18
N MET A 415 -4.10 11.39 14.09
CA MET A 415 -4.18 10.02 14.55
C MET A 415 -5.32 9.78 15.55
N PHE A 416 -5.47 10.66 16.56
CA PHE A 416 -6.41 10.45 17.66
C PHE A 416 -7.72 11.25 17.52
N PHE A 417 -7.74 12.31 16.71
CA PHE A 417 -8.91 13.17 16.52
C PHE A 417 -9.16 13.48 15.04
N PRO A 418 -9.28 12.48 14.15
CA PRO A 418 -9.39 12.70 12.69
C PRO A 418 -10.61 13.57 12.32
N ALA A 419 -11.68 13.54 13.11
CA ALA A 419 -12.86 14.38 12.93
C ALA A 419 -12.58 15.89 13.11
N THR A 420 -11.55 16.26 13.88
CA THR A 420 -11.19 17.66 14.18
C THR A 420 -10.18 18.26 13.19
N VAL A 421 -9.68 17.45 12.26
CA VAL A 421 -8.73 17.89 11.22
C VAL A 421 -9.49 18.55 10.07
N PRO A 422 -9.03 19.72 9.57
CA PRO A 422 -9.66 20.41 8.44
C PRO A 422 -9.84 19.50 7.22
N GLU A 423 -10.96 19.67 6.52
CA GLU A 423 -11.40 18.80 5.41
C GLU A 423 -10.36 18.63 4.29
N PHE A 424 -9.48 19.60 4.09
CA PHE A 424 -8.38 19.56 3.11
C PHE A 424 -7.31 18.48 3.40
N TYR A 425 -7.21 18.00 4.65
CA TYR A 425 -6.23 17.00 5.09
C TYR A 425 -6.83 15.60 5.30
N ARG A 426 -8.14 15.43 5.12
CA ARG A 426 -8.75 14.09 5.10
C ARG A 426 -8.37 13.41 3.79
N SER A 427 -8.09 12.10 3.81
CA SER A 427 -8.18 11.30 2.57
C SER A 427 -9.51 11.64 1.91
N PRO A 428 -9.57 11.89 0.59
CA PRO A 428 -10.76 12.44 -0.02
C PRO A 428 -11.93 11.50 0.24
N SER A 429 -12.79 11.87 1.20
CA SER A 429 -14.16 11.44 1.21
C SER A 429 -14.72 11.92 -0.11
N ALA A 430 -15.16 10.98 -0.96
CA ALA A 430 -15.80 11.29 -2.22
C ALA A 430 -16.88 12.34 -1.96
N ARG A 431 -16.59 13.59 -2.32
CA ARG A 431 -17.59 14.65 -2.35
C ARG A 431 -18.43 14.38 -3.58
N ILE A 432 -19.59 13.77 -3.38
CA ILE A 432 -20.62 13.77 -4.40
C ILE A 432 -21.11 15.23 -4.49
N ARG A 433 -20.58 15.95 -5.47
CA ARG A 433 -21.11 17.25 -5.90
C ARG A 433 -22.19 16.95 -6.92
N ILE A 434 -23.45 17.12 -6.54
CA ILE A 434 -24.55 17.21 -7.52
C ILE A 434 -24.57 18.67 -7.95
N GLU A 435 -24.02 18.96 -9.13
CA GLU A 435 -24.26 20.23 -9.83
C GLU A 435 -25.33 20.00 -10.90
N ILE A 436 -26.49 20.63 -10.71
CA ILE A 436 -27.48 20.80 -11.78
C ILE A 436 -27.07 22.05 -12.55
N VAL A 437 -26.51 21.88 -13.74
CA VAL A 437 -26.32 22.99 -14.68
C VAL A 437 -27.57 23.10 -15.54
N SER A 438 -28.39 24.11 -15.27
CA SER A 438 -29.41 24.60 -16.20
C SER A 438 -28.71 25.52 -17.19
N ASN A 439 -28.58 25.09 -18.44
CA ASN A 439 -28.39 26.01 -19.55
C ASN A 439 -29.69 26.05 -20.34
N TYR A 440 -30.23 27.26 -20.52
CA TYR A 440 -31.00 27.57 -21.72
C TYR A 440 -30.08 27.48 -22.94
#